data_AF-A0A2W1MWL5-F1
#
_entry.id   AF-A0A2W1MWL5-F1
#
_cell.length_a   1.000
_cell.length_b   1.000
_cell.length_c   1.000
_cell.angle_alpha   90.00
_cell.angle_beta   90.00
_cell.angle_gamma   90.00
#
_symmetry.space_group_name_H-M   'P 1'
#
loop_
_entity.id
_entity.type
_entity.pdbx_description
1 polymer ?
#
loop_
_entity_poly.entity_id
_entity_poly.type
_entity_poly.pdbx_seq_one_letter_code
_entity_poly.pdbx_strand_id
1 'polypeptide(L)'
;TGLVAGTYTVTITDANGCTETASAMVTEPIELHVMEDVVTDATCFGNCDGTTNTIVTGGVAPFTYLWSNGETTAMAMNLCAGTHTVSVTDANGCFAIATVVVGGSSQINLITSSTDATCNTSIDGSVSVIATGGNGVFTYLWNDASGSTTATVNGLGAGTYMVTVTDSYGCMDSASVIVNEPTDLTANGTGSALSCHGDNDGTVTVIAAGGTAPYTYAWSNGGTTATLTGLVAGT
;
A
#
# COMPACT_ATOMS: atom_id res chain seq x y z
N THR A 1 -36.45 -15.89 -47.96
CA THR A 1 -35.69 -15.54 -46.75
C THR A 1 -36.41 -14.40 -46.06
N GLY A 2 -36.34 -14.28 -44.72
CA GLY A 2 -37.06 -13.24 -43.97
C GLY A 2 -38.43 -13.65 -43.41
N LEU A 3 -38.67 -14.94 -43.18
CA LEU A 3 -39.83 -15.39 -42.40
C LEU A 3 -39.51 -15.28 -40.91
N VAL A 4 -40.42 -14.67 -40.14
CA VAL A 4 -40.34 -14.62 -38.66
C VAL A 4 -40.67 -15.99 -38.09
N ALA A 5 -40.18 -16.32 -36.89
CA ALA A 5 -40.61 -17.53 -36.20
C ALA A 5 -42.13 -17.55 -36.01
N GLY A 6 -42.74 -18.71 -36.23
CA GLY A 6 -44.19 -18.89 -36.19
C GLY A 6 -44.68 -20.03 -37.05
N THR A 7 -45.95 -20.37 -36.90
CA THR A 7 -46.63 -21.38 -37.72
C THR A 7 -47.24 -20.72 -38.94
N TYR A 8 -46.81 -21.14 -40.12
CA TYR A 8 -47.33 -20.68 -41.41
C TYR A 8 -48.30 -21.70 -41.95
N THR A 9 -49.53 -21.26 -42.21
CA THR A 9 -50.59 -22.08 -42.80
C THR A 9 -50.84 -21.65 -44.24
N VAL A 10 -50.80 -22.60 -45.17
CA VAL A 10 -51.22 -22.39 -46.57
C VAL A 10 -52.58 -23.05 -46.79
N THR A 11 -53.47 -22.35 -47.48
CA THR A 11 -54.74 -22.92 -47.97
C THR A 11 -54.63 -23.08 -49.49
N ILE A 12 -54.80 -24.30 -49.96
CA ILE A 12 -54.79 -24.67 -51.38
C ILE A 12 -56.25 -24.77 -51.80
N THR A 13 -56.64 -24.12 -52.89
CA THR A 13 -57.99 -24.23 -53.46
C THR A 13 -57.87 -24.73 -54.89
N ASP A 14 -58.55 -25.82 -55.23
CA ASP A 14 -58.60 -26.31 -56.61
C ASP A 14 -59.56 -25.45 -57.47
N ALA A 15 -59.57 -25.70 -58.79
CA ALA A 15 -60.42 -24.96 -59.72
C ALA A 15 -61.93 -25.21 -59.51
N ASN A 16 -62.30 -26.24 -58.74
CA ASN A 16 -63.69 -26.59 -58.42
C ASN A 16 -64.11 -26.08 -57.03
N GLY A 17 -63.24 -25.38 -56.30
CA GLY A 17 -63.52 -24.80 -55.00
C GLY A 17 -63.26 -25.71 -53.79
N CYS A 18 -62.65 -26.90 -53.97
CA CYS A 18 -62.22 -27.73 -52.85
C CYS A 18 -60.98 -27.12 -52.19
N THR A 19 -60.98 -27.03 -50.86
CA THR A 19 -59.84 -26.47 -50.10
C THR A 19 -59.13 -27.51 -49.24
N GLU A 20 -57.81 -27.45 -49.19
CA GLU A 20 -56.98 -28.20 -48.25
C GLU A 20 -55.98 -27.26 -47.56
N THR A 21 -55.65 -27.52 -46.29
CA THR A 21 -54.69 -26.71 -45.54
C THR A 21 -53.47 -27.52 -45.15
N ALA A 22 -52.29 -26.92 -45.29
CA ALA A 22 -51.04 -27.46 -44.75
C ALA A 22 -50.37 -26.40 -43.86
N SER A 23 -49.63 -26.84 -42.85
CA SER A 23 -48.90 -25.94 -41.95
C SER A 23 -47.44 -26.35 -41.80
N ALA A 24 -46.55 -25.37 -41.69
CA ALA A 24 -45.15 -25.55 -41.33
C ALA A 24 -44.78 -24.61 -40.17
N MET A 25 -43.92 -25.07 -39.26
CA MET A 25 -43.43 -24.26 -38.15
C MET A 25 -42.02 -23.77 -38.46
N VAL A 26 -41.80 -22.46 -38.27
CA VAL A 26 -40.48 -21.84 -38.27
C VAL A 26 -40.11 -21.56 -36.81
N THR A 27 -39.00 -22.14 -36.33
CA THR A 27 -38.47 -21.93 -34.98
C THR A 27 -37.27 -20.98 -35.02
N GLU A 28 -37.05 -20.21 -33.96
CA GLU A 28 -35.81 -19.45 -33.76
C GLU A 28 -34.95 -20.05 -32.63
N PRO A 29 -33.62 -19.80 -32.62
CA PRO A 29 -32.77 -20.19 -31.51
C PRO A 29 -33.17 -19.51 -30.19
N ILE A 30 -32.80 -20.13 -29.07
CA ILE A 30 -32.93 -19.50 -27.74
C ILE A 30 -32.08 -18.22 -27.72
N GLU A 31 -32.60 -17.16 -27.11
CA GLU A 31 -31.88 -15.89 -26.96
C GLU A 31 -30.52 -16.09 -26.29
N LEU A 32 -29.48 -15.44 -26.85
CA LEU A 32 -28.13 -15.49 -26.31
C LEU A 32 -28.06 -14.66 -25.02
N HIS A 33 -27.66 -15.30 -23.92
CA HIS A 33 -27.33 -14.64 -22.67
C HIS A 33 -25.92 -15.01 -22.23
N VAL A 34 -25.20 -14.00 -21.71
CA VAL A 34 -23.92 -14.18 -21.05
C VAL A 34 -24.05 -13.67 -19.61
N MET A 35 -23.47 -14.41 -18.66
CA MET A 35 -23.41 -14.04 -17.25
C MET A 35 -22.01 -14.32 -16.69
N GLU A 36 -21.69 -13.65 -15.60
CA GLU A 36 -20.49 -13.97 -14.80
C GLU A 36 -20.65 -15.33 -14.12
N ASP A 37 -19.54 -16.04 -13.94
CA ASP A 37 -19.48 -17.34 -13.27
C ASP A 37 -18.63 -17.26 -12.00
N VAL A 38 -17.32 -17.41 -12.17
CA VAL A 38 -16.33 -17.30 -11.10
C VAL A 38 -15.52 -16.04 -11.31
N VAL A 39 -15.31 -15.29 -10.24
CA VAL A 39 -14.42 -14.11 -10.20
C VAL A 39 -13.36 -14.36 -9.13
N THR A 40 -12.11 -14.12 -9.49
CA THR A 40 -11.00 -14.02 -8.55
C THR A 40 -10.51 -12.57 -8.55
N ASP A 41 -10.56 -11.93 -7.39
CA ASP A 41 -10.12 -10.56 -7.19
C ASP A 41 -8.61 -10.40 -7.40
N ALA A 42 -8.19 -9.18 -7.72
CA ALA A 42 -6.76 -8.85 -7.76
C ALA A 42 -6.17 -8.89 -6.34
N THR A 43 -4.95 -9.43 -6.21
CA THR A 43 -4.35 -9.72 -4.89
C THR A 43 -3.99 -8.47 -4.11
N CYS A 44 -3.38 -7.50 -4.77
CA CYS A 44 -2.89 -6.26 -4.17
C CYS A 44 -3.39 -5.03 -4.89
N PHE A 45 -3.38 -3.89 -4.19
CA PHE A 45 -3.69 -2.61 -4.80
C PHE A 45 -2.77 -2.35 -6.00
N GLY A 46 -3.35 -2.07 -7.16
CA GLY A 46 -2.62 -1.84 -8.41
C GLY A 46 -2.19 -3.11 -9.15
N ASN A 47 -2.35 -4.30 -8.57
CA ASN A 47 -2.14 -5.55 -9.31
C ASN A 47 -3.29 -5.80 -10.29
N CYS A 48 -2.94 -6.48 -11.37
CA CYS A 48 -3.88 -6.92 -12.39
C CYS A 48 -3.70 -8.41 -12.60
N ASP A 49 -3.90 -9.20 -11.54
CA ASP A 49 -3.82 -10.67 -11.53
C ASP A 49 -5.18 -11.32 -11.27
N GLY A 50 -6.25 -10.52 -11.22
CA GLY A 50 -7.61 -11.02 -11.15
C GLY A 50 -7.99 -11.81 -12.40
N THR A 51 -8.95 -12.72 -12.23
CA THR A 51 -9.48 -13.55 -13.31
C THR A 51 -10.99 -13.63 -13.23
N THR A 52 -11.63 -13.89 -14.36
CA THR A 52 -13.05 -14.23 -14.37
C THR A 52 -13.38 -15.21 -15.47
N ASN A 53 -14.42 -16.01 -15.26
CA ASN A 53 -15.01 -16.87 -16.25
C ASN A 53 -16.46 -16.44 -16.56
N THR A 54 -16.94 -16.79 -17.74
CA THR A 54 -18.31 -16.51 -18.19
C THR A 54 -19.07 -17.77 -18.50
N ILE A 55 -20.38 -17.74 -18.25
CA ILE A 55 -21.32 -18.77 -18.70
C ILE A 55 -22.19 -18.19 -19.81
N VAL A 56 -22.30 -18.93 -20.90
CA VAL A 56 -23.17 -18.61 -22.04
C VAL A 56 -24.35 -19.57 -22.06
N THR A 57 -25.56 -19.04 -22.21
CA THR A 57 -26.79 -19.80 -22.42
C THR A 57 -27.52 -19.30 -23.66
N GLY A 58 -28.21 -20.20 -24.36
CA GLY A 58 -28.84 -19.90 -25.65
C GLY A 58 -27.83 -19.65 -26.79
N GLY A 59 -28.29 -18.98 -27.85
CA GLY A 59 -27.52 -18.72 -29.07
C GLY A 59 -27.13 -19.96 -29.87
N VAL A 60 -26.33 -19.75 -30.92
CA VAL A 60 -25.82 -20.83 -31.79
C VAL A 60 -24.28 -20.86 -31.77
N ALA A 61 -23.71 -21.96 -31.29
CA ALA A 61 -22.26 -22.16 -31.29
C ALA A 61 -21.66 -22.24 -32.72
N PRO A 62 -20.37 -21.90 -32.92
CA PRO A 62 -19.40 -21.44 -31.91
C PRO A 62 -19.63 -20.00 -31.44
N PHE A 63 -19.15 -19.70 -30.23
CA PHE A 63 -19.17 -18.36 -29.65
C PHE A 63 -17.80 -17.70 -29.76
N THR A 64 -17.80 -16.39 -29.99
CA THR A 64 -16.62 -15.53 -29.95
C THR A 64 -16.75 -14.54 -28.82
N TYR A 65 -15.64 -14.26 -28.12
CA TYR A 65 -15.60 -13.37 -26.96
C TYR A 65 -14.74 -12.15 -27.30
N LEU A 66 -15.11 -11.00 -26.75
CA LEU A 66 -14.29 -9.80 -26.76
C LEU A 66 -14.45 -9.08 -25.43
N TRP A 67 -13.41 -9.16 -24.61
CA TRP A 67 -13.32 -8.45 -23.34
C TRP A 67 -12.86 -7.01 -23.53
N SER A 68 -13.16 -6.14 -22.56
CA SER A 68 -12.71 -4.74 -22.52
C SER A 68 -11.18 -4.59 -22.54
N ASN A 69 -10.45 -5.62 -22.10
CA ASN A 69 -8.98 -5.68 -22.16
C ASN A 69 -8.44 -6.37 -23.44
N GLY A 70 -9.31 -6.80 -24.35
CA GLY A 70 -8.94 -7.44 -25.62
C GLY A 70 -8.82 -8.97 -25.59
N GLU A 71 -9.03 -9.62 -24.44
CA GLU A 71 -9.08 -11.09 -24.37
C GLU A 71 -10.23 -11.66 -25.20
N THR A 72 -10.04 -12.86 -25.74
CA THR A 72 -10.98 -13.48 -26.72
C THR A 72 -11.48 -14.87 -26.33
N THR A 73 -11.30 -15.26 -25.07
CA THR A 73 -11.81 -16.53 -24.54
C THR A 73 -12.90 -16.32 -23.48
N ALA A 74 -13.59 -17.39 -23.08
CA ALA A 74 -14.58 -17.35 -22.01
C ALA A 74 -13.97 -16.92 -20.66
N MET A 75 -12.70 -17.25 -20.45
CA MET A 75 -11.92 -16.82 -19.29
C MET A 75 -11.10 -15.58 -19.65
N ALA A 76 -11.22 -14.52 -18.85
CA ALA A 76 -10.32 -13.38 -18.89
C ALA A 76 -9.35 -13.45 -17.72
N MET A 77 -8.11 -13.06 -18.00
CA MET A 77 -7.00 -13.02 -17.05
C MET A 77 -6.38 -11.64 -17.05
N ASN A 78 -5.48 -11.43 -16.09
CA ASN A 78 -4.75 -10.20 -15.89
C ASN A 78 -5.65 -8.97 -15.69
N LEU A 79 -6.74 -9.15 -14.93
CA LEU A 79 -7.71 -8.09 -14.68
C LEU A 79 -7.33 -7.31 -13.43
N CYS A 80 -7.19 -6.00 -13.58
CA CYS A 80 -7.09 -5.08 -12.44
C CYS A 80 -8.43 -4.99 -11.72
N ALA A 81 -8.41 -4.59 -10.45
CA ALA A 81 -9.63 -4.25 -9.72
C ALA A 81 -10.43 -3.17 -10.48
N GLY A 82 -11.73 -3.42 -10.68
CA GLY A 82 -12.61 -2.55 -11.46
C GLY A 82 -13.68 -3.32 -12.24
N THR A 83 -14.44 -2.58 -13.05
CA THR A 83 -15.49 -3.14 -13.91
C THR A 83 -14.92 -3.50 -15.28
N HIS A 84 -15.15 -4.75 -15.70
CA HIS A 84 -14.78 -5.28 -17.01
C HIS A 84 -16.04 -5.69 -17.77
N THR A 85 -16.00 -5.61 -19.09
CA THR A 85 -17.13 -5.97 -19.93
C THR A 85 -16.73 -7.03 -20.94
N VAL A 86 -17.64 -7.96 -21.24
CA VAL A 86 -17.45 -8.98 -22.27
C VAL A 86 -18.61 -8.93 -23.26
N SER A 87 -18.30 -8.84 -24.54
CA SER A 87 -19.25 -9.08 -25.62
C SER A 87 -19.07 -10.50 -26.13
N VAL A 88 -20.14 -11.28 -26.14
CA VAL A 88 -20.17 -12.62 -26.72
C VAL A 88 -21.03 -12.59 -27.97
N THR A 89 -20.49 -13.07 -29.09
CA THR A 89 -21.20 -13.15 -30.37
C THR A 89 -21.30 -14.60 -30.82
N ASP A 90 -22.49 -15.02 -31.22
CA ASP A 90 -22.78 -16.36 -31.72
C ASP A 90 -22.50 -16.51 -33.22
N ALA A 91 -22.64 -17.73 -33.75
CA ALA A 91 -22.35 -18.04 -35.16
C ALA A 91 -23.27 -17.33 -36.17
N ASN A 92 -24.44 -16.87 -35.72
CA ASN A 92 -25.40 -16.12 -36.54
C ASN A 92 -25.21 -14.60 -36.43
N GLY A 93 -24.25 -14.13 -35.62
CA GLY A 93 -23.96 -12.72 -35.42
C GLY A 93 -24.82 -12.04 -34.35
N CYS A 94 -25.62 -12.79 -33.59
CA CYS A 94 -26.31 -12.26 -32.41
C CYS A 94 -25.29 -12.05 -31.29
N PHE A 95 -25.41 -10.95 -30.53
CA PHE A 95 -24.47 -10.66 -29.45
C PHE A 95 -25.17 -10.30 -28.14
N ALA A 96 -24.51 -10.63 -27.03
CA ALA A 96 -24.91 -10.30 -25.68
C ALA A 96 -23.71 -9.73 -24.91
N ILE A 97 -23.97 -8.83 -23.95
CA ILE A 97 -22.94 -8.18 -23.14
C ILE A 97 -23.16 -8.50 -21.67
N ALA A 98 -22.09 -8.85 -20.97
CA ALA A 98 -22.06 -8.92 -19.51
C ALA A 98 -21.03 -7.94 -18.94
N THR A 99 -21.29 -7.51 -17.71
CA THR A 99 -20.37 -6.72 -16.89
C THR A 99 -19.94 -7.55 -15.69
N VAL A 100 -18.65 -7.59 -15.42
CA VAL A 100 -18.05 -8.28 -14.28
C VAL A 100 -17.31 -7.25 -13.42
N VAL A 101 -17.45 -7.34 -12.10
CA VAL A 101 -16.67 -6.49 -11.18
C VAL A 101 -15.59 -7.35 -10.52
N VAL A 102 -14.33 -7.05 -10.83
CA VAL A 102 -13.17 -7.65 -10.17
C VAL A 102 -12.82 -6.78 -8.96
N GLY A 103 -12.84 -7.36 -7.76
CA GLY A 103 -12.42 -6.68 -6.55
C GLY A 103 -10.91 -6.54 -6.44
N GLY A 104 -10.44 -5.92 -5.35
CA GLY A 104 -9.03 -5.84 -5.03
C GLY A 104 -8.77 -5.26 -3.64
N SER A 105 -7.51 -5.35 -3.21
CA SER A 105 -7.06 -4.80 -1.93
C SER A 105 -7.04 -3.27 -1.92
N SER A 106 -7.27 -2.68 -0.75
CA SER A 106 -6.98 -1.27 -0.52
C SER A 106 -5.47 -1.04 -0.42
N GLN A 107 -5.00 0.15 -0.81
CA GLN A 107 -3.58 0.50 -0.68
C GLN A 107 -3.14 0.44 0.79
N ILE A 108 -1.97 -0.14 1.07
CA ILE A 108 -1.33 -0.05 2.38
C ILE A 108 -0.87 1.40 2.58
N ASN A 109 -1.20 1.98 3.73
CA ASN A 109 -0.77 3.32 4.11
C ASN A 109 -0.03 3.27 5.44
N LEU A 110 1.20 3.80 5.44
CA LEU A 110 2.12 3.76 6.57
C LEU A 110 2.35 5.16 7.16
N ILE A 111 2.17 5.28 8.47
CA ILE A 111 2.48 6.50 9.23
C ILE A 111 3.58 6.15 10.23
N THR A 112 4.75 6.77 10.08
CA THR A 112 5.90 6.54 10.96
C THR A 112 6.08 7.67 11.98
N SER A 113 6.67 7.35 13.12
CA SER A 113 7.11 8.33 14.12
C SER A 113 8.36 7.84 14.86
N SER A 114 9.10 8.75 15.46
CA SER A 114 10.33 8.44 16.19
C SER A 114 10.48 9.25 17.48
N THR A 115 11.32 8.72 18.36
CA THR A 115 11.92 9.43 19.49
C THR A 115 13.42 9.46 19.26
N ASP A 116 14.00 10.66 19.29
CA ASP A 116 15.44 10.87 19.11
C ASP A 116 16.26 10.33 20.29
N ALA A 117 17.52 9.98 20.04
CA ALA A 117 18.45 9.56 21.09
C ALA A 117 18.74 10.73 22.05
N THR A 118 18.87 10.46 23.35
CA THR A 118 18.98 11.55 24.35
C THR A 118 20.35 12.22 24.39
N CYS A 119 21.39 11.48 24.00
CA CYS A 119 22.79 11.89 23.96
C CYS A 119 23.43 11.46 22.64
N ASN A 120 24.48 12.17 22.25
CA ASN A 120 25.34 11.75 21.16
C ASN A 120 25.89 10.33 21.43
N THR A 121 25.82 9.45 20.44
CA THR A 121 26.12 8.01 20.45
C THR A 121 25.23 7.14 21.34
N SER A 122 24.17 7.69 21.94
CA SER A 122 23.23 6.91 22.74
C SER A 122 22.37 5.99 21.87
N ILE A 123 21.91 4.89 22.46
CA ILE A 123 21.09 3.85 21.83
C ILE A 123 19.79 3.72 22.64
N ASP A 124 19.09 4.84 22.80
CA ASP A 124 17.85 4.95 23.57
C ASP A 124 16.70 5.59 22.77
N GLY A 125 16.93 5.89 21.50
CA GLY A 125 15.90 6.30 20.56
C GLY A 125 14.93 5.15 20.24
N SER A 126 13.83 5.51 19.58
CA SER A 126 12.79 4.56 19.17
C SER A 126 12.15 4.96 17.85
N VAL A 127 11.55 3.98 17.17
CA VAL A 127 10.72 4.20 15.98
C VAL A 127 9.43 3.40 16.11
N SER A 128 8.35 3.90 15.52
CA SER A 128 7.10 3.17 15.39
C SER A 128 6.44 3.42 14.04
N VAL A 129 5.59 2.48 13.63
CA VAL A 129 4.76 2.57 12.43
C VAL A 129 3.32 2.16 12.74
N ILE A 130 2.38 2.89 12.14
CA ILE A 130 0.97 2.52 12.09
C ILE A 130 0.66 2.17 10.63
N ALA A 131 0.21 0.94 10.39
CA ALA A 131 -0.22 0.46 9.08
C ALA A 131 -1.76 0.43 9.00
N THR A 132 -2.30 0.91 7.90
CA THR A 132 -3.74 0.95 7.59
C THR A 132 -4.00 0.55 6.14
N GLY A 133 -5.24 0.24 5.77
CA GLY A 133 -5.58 -0.28 4.44
C GLY A 133 -5.20 -1.75 4.30
N GLY A 134 -4.66 -2.15 3.15
CA GLY A 134 -4.22 -3.53 2.86
C GLY A 134 -5.30 -4.59 3.11
N ASN A 135 -4.86 -5.84 3.26
CA ASN A 135 -5.71 -6.97 3.63
C ASN A 135 -5.19 -7.72 4.87
N GLY A 136 -6.10 -8.00 5.80
CA GLY A 136 -5.82 -8.89 6.94
C GLY A 136 -4.83 -8.31 7.95
N VAL A 137 -3.88 -9.13 8.38
CA VAL A 137 -2.93 -8.79 9.46
C VAL A 137 -1.58 -8.40 8.85
N PHE A 138 -0.96 -7.37 9.42
CA PHE A 138 0.35 -6.90 8.99
C PHE A 138 1.49 -7.59 9.74
N THR A 139 2.56 -7.84 9.00
CA THR A 139 3.88 -8.23 9.49
C THR A 139 4.88 -7.11 9.18
N TYR A 140 5.92 -6.98 9.99
CA TYR A 140 6.90 -5.89 9.90
C TYR A 140 8.29 -6.48 9.72
N LEU A 141 9.15 -5.78 9.00
CA LEU A 141 10.57 -6.03 8.93
C LEU A 141 11.32 -4.71 8.89
N TRP A 142 12.02 -4.41 9.97
CA TRP A 142 12.90 -3.26 10.06
C TRP A 142 14.30 -3.60 9.55
N ASN A 143 14.99 -2.60 9.00
CA ASN A 143 16.39 -2.71 8.58
C ASN A 143 17.39 -2.44 9.73
N ASP A 144 16.96 -2.54 10.99
CA ASP A 144 17.84 -2.46 12.14
C ASP A 144 18.74 -3.70 12.25
N ALA A 145 19.75 -3.64 13.11
CA ALA A 145 20.72 -4.74 13.27
C ALA A 145 20.08 -6.09 13.66
N SER A 146 18.91 -6.06 14.30
CA SER A 146 18.20 -7.26 14.75
C SER A 146 17.15 -7.77 13.75
N GLY A 147 16.85 -7.01 12.68
CA GLY A 147 15.76 -7.34 11.77
C GLY A 147 14.41 -7.40 12.49
N SER A 148 14.11 -6.41 13.31
CA SER A 148 12.96 -6.38 14.22
C SER A 148 11.64 -6.54 13.45
N THR A 149 10.67 -7.24 14.06
CA THR A 149 9.39 -7.61 13.40
C THR A 149 8.14 -7.05 14.08
N THR A 150 8.32 -6.10 15.00
CA THR A 150 7.24 -5.42 15.72
C THR A 150 6.94 -4.06 15.12
N ALA A 151 5.73 -3.55 15.33
CA ALA A 151 5.34 -2.20 14.89
C ALA A 151 6.12 -1.06 15.60
N THR A 152 6.78 -1.36 16.71
CA THR A 152 7.62 -0.43 17.46
C THR A 152 8.95 -1.09 17.79
N VAL A 153 10.04 -0.34 17.63
CA VAL A 153 11.40 -0.77 17.95
C VAL A 153 12.03 0.29 18.84
N ASN A 154 12.64 -0.14 19.94
CA ASN A 154 13.31 0.71 20.91
C ASN A 154 14.79 0.36 20.97
N GLY A 155 15.59 1.22 21.61
CA GLY A 155 17.01 0.97 21.75
C GLY A 155 17.73 1.16 20.42
N LEU A 156 17.45 2.29 19.78
CA LEU A 156 18.03 2.67 18.49
C LEU A 156 18.94 3.88 18.68
N GLY A 157 20.07 3.87 17.96
CA GLY A 157 20.92 5.05 17.85
C GLY A 157 20.43 5.99 16.76
N ALA A 158 21.13 7.10 16.55
CA ALA A 158 20.83 7.96 15.41
C ALA A 158 21.03 7.22 14.08
N GLY A 159 20.10 7.45 13.16
CA GLY A 159 20.11 6.78 11.87
C GLY A 159 18.76 6.83 11.16
N THR A 160 18.77 6.36 9.92
CA THR A 160 17.55 6.21 9.10
C THR A 160 17.11 4.75 9.14
N TYR A 161 15.92 4.52 9.65
CA TYR A 161 15.29 3.22 9.74
C TYR A 161 14.20 3.09 8.67
N MET A 162 14.22 1.98 7.95
CA MET A 162 13.21 1.61 6.96
C MET A 162 12.45 0.41 7.49
N VAL A 163 11.13 0.47 7.42
CA VAL A 163 10.24 -0.66 7.68
C VAL A 163 9.60 -1.10 6.39
N THR A 164 9.64 -2.39 6.12
CA THR A 164 8.78 -3.06 5.14
C THR A 164 7.61 -3.68 5.89
N VAL A 165 6.39 -3.35 5.47
CA VAL A 165 5.17 -3.92 6.00
C VAL A 165 4.55 -4.82 4.95
N THR A 166 4.25 -6.06 5.34
CA THR A 166 3.63 -7.06 4.47
C THR A 166 2.29 -7.49 5.06
N ASP A 167 1.24 -7.46 4.26
CA ASP A 167 -0.09 -7.91 4.65
C ASP A 167 -0.26 -9.45 4.48
N SER A 168 -1.42 -9.99 4.82
CA SER A 168 -1.62 -11.46 4.79
C SER A 168 -1.73 -12.04 3.39
N TYR A 169 -1.88 -11.21 2.37
CA TYR A 169 -1.94 -11.60 0.96
C TYR A 169 -0.58 -11.39 0.25
N GLY A 170 0.43 -10.94 0.98
CA GLY A 170 1.78 -10.71 0.46
C GLY A 170 1.97 -9.34 -0.18
N CYS A 171 1.02 -8.42 -0.02
CA CYS A 171 1.15 -7.05 -0.49
C CYS A 171 2.10 -6.29 0.41
N MET A 172 3.01 -5.52 -0.17
CA MET A 172 4.09 -4.84 0.55
C MET A 172 4.06 -3.34 0.33
N ASP A 173 4.37 -2.59 1.37
CA ASP A 173 4.74 -1.18 1.30
C ASP A 173 5.90 -0.90 2.27
N SER A 174 6.62 0.21 2.05
CA SER A 174 7.76 0.58 2.88
C SER A 174 7.79 2.07 3.20
N ALA A 175 8.23 2.39 4.41
CA ALA A 175 8.40 3.77 4.87
C ALA A 175 9.73 3.93 5.59
N SER A 176 10.30 5.14 5.54
CA SER A 176 11.49 5.50 6.30
C SER A 176 11.17 6.47 7.42
N VAL A 177 12.01 6.46 8.46
CA VAL A 177 11.93 7.36 9.61
C VAL A 177 13.34 7.59 10.14
N ILE A 178 13.59 8.79 10.66
CA ILE A 178 14.91 9.20 11.16
C ILE A 178 14.85 9.30 12.68
N VAL A 179 15.86 8.73 13.33
CA VAL A 179 16.21 9.01 14.73
C VAL A 179 17.39 9.96 14.69
N ASN A 180 17.26 11.13 15.29
CA ASN A 180 18.35 12.10 15.42
C ASN A 180 19.09 11.91 16.75
N GLU A 181 20.22 12.57 16.88
CA GLU A 181 20.95 12.74 18.14
C GLU A 181 21.44 14.18 18.29
N PRO A 182 21.71 14.65 19.53
CA PRO A 182 22.37 15.91 19.76
C PRO A 182 23.78 15.95 19.16
N THR A 183 24.27 17.15 18.86
CA THR A 183 25.68 17.35 18.52
C THR A 183 26.59 17.00 19.69
N ASP A 184 27.85 16.72 19.41
CA ASP A 184 28.85 16.41 20.44
C ASP A 184 28.92 17.51 21.51
N LEU A 185 28.90 17.11 22.78
CA LEU A 185 29.11 18.03 23.89
C LEU A 185 30.58 18.45 23.93
N THR A 186 30.82 19.75 23.83
CA THR A 186 32.15 20.37 23.92
C THR A 186 32.21 21.33 25.10
N ALA A 187 33.39 21.45 25.72
CA ALA A 187 33.63 22.36 26.83
C ALA A 187 34.93 23.12 26.59
N ASN A 188 34.87 24.44 26.58
CA ASN A 188 36.03 25.32 26.36
C ASN A 188 36.25 26.18 27.61
N GLY A 189 37.37 25.94 28.29
CA GLY A 189 37.78 26.70 29.46
C GLY A 189 38.60 27.94 29.08
N THR A 190 38.29 29.08 29.70
CA THR A 190 39.08 30.32 29.63
C THR A 190 39.23 30.89 31.04
N GLY A 191 40.27 31.68 31.30
CA GLY A 191 40.48 32.23 32.64
C GLY A 191 41.42 33.42 32.66
N SER A 192 41.46 34.09 33.81
CA SER A 192 42.39 35.19 34.10
C SER A 192 43.34 34.79 35.23
N ALA A 193 44.62 35.11 35.05
CA ALA A 193 45.62 34.96 36.09
C ALA A 193 45.36 35.91 37.27
N LEU A 194 46.04 35.66 38.40
CA LEU A 194 46.05 36.57 39.54
C LEU A 194 46.66 37.92 39.16
N SER A 195 46.15 39.01 39.71
CA SER A 195 46.70 40.35 39.46
C SER A 195 48.12 40.52 40.04
N CYS A 196 48.38 39.96 41.24
CA CYS A 196 49.68 39.97 41.90
C CYS A 196 49.96 38.66 42.67
N HIS A 197 51.21 38.49 43.12
CA HIS A 197 51.61 37.35 43.95
C HIS A 197 50.86 37.34 45.28
N GLY A 198 50.08 36.29 45.54
CA GLY A 198 49.30 36.13 46.76
C GLY A 198 47.86 36.64 46.66
N ASP A 199 47.45 37.22 45.53
CA ASP A 199 46.07 37.62 45.31
C ASP A 199 45.14 36.41 45.16
N ASN A 200 43.85 36.66 45.31
CA ASN A 200 42.78 35.69 45.21
C ASN A 200 41.73 36.12 44.17
N ASP A 201 42.15 36.79 43.10
CA ASP A 201 41.26 37.37 42.09
C ASP A 201 41.25 36.60 40.76
N GLY A 202 41.84 35.40 40.74
CA GLY A 202 41.83 34.52 39.56
C GLY A 202 40.42 34.08 39.19
N THR A 203 40.18 33.89 37.89
CA THR A 203 38.89 33.40 37.37
C THR A 203 39.08 32.28 36.37
N VAL A 204 38.11 31.36 36.32
CA VAL A 204 38.00 30.36 35.26
C VAL A 204 36.53 30.25 34.85
N THR A 205 36.26 30.28 33.55
CA THR A 205 34.92 30.11 32.95
C THR A 205 34.96 28.97 31.94
N VAL A 206 33.99 28.06 32.01
CA VAL A 206 33.78 27.00 31.01
C VAL A 206 32.54 27.32 30.18
N ILE A 207 32.73 27.43 28.88
CA ILE A 207 31.65 27.57 27.90
C ILE A 207 31.36 26.17 27.35
N ALA A 208 30.17 25.65 27.66
CA ALA A 208 29.68 24.39 27.11
C ALA A 208 28.88 24.67 25.83
N ALA A 209 29.01 23.81 24.82
CA ALA A 209 28.24 23.86 23.57
C ALA A 209 27.94 22.44 23.07
N GLY A 210 26.86 22.26 22.33
CA GLY A 210 26.37 20.94 21.90
C GLY A 210 25.71 20.15 23.03
N GLY A 211 25.48 18.85 22.83
CA GLY A 211 24.71 18.01 23.74
C GLY A 211 23.28 18.53 23.97
N THR A 212 22.69 18.10 25.09
CA THR A 212 21.32 18.46 25.47
C THR A 212 21.34 19.37 26.70
N ALA A 213 20.77 20.57 26.59
CA ALA A 213 20.62 21.50 27.70
C ALA A 213 19.48 21.08 28.66
N PRO A 214 19.50 21.49 29.95
CA PRO A 214 20.46 22.39 30.60
C PRO A 214 21.76 21.72 31.04
N TYR A 215 22.87 22.48 31.09
CA TYR A 215 24.17 21.99 31.57
C TYR A 215 24.32 22.13 33.08
N THR A 216 25.01 21.16 33.69
CA THR A 216 25.43 21.20 35.10
C THR A 216 26.96 21.27 35.18
N TYR A 217 27.46 22.03 36.16
CA TYR A 217 28.88 22.20 36.39
C TYR A 217 29.23 21.64 37.76
N ALA A 218 30.37 20.95 37.84
CA ALA A 218 30.92 20.43 39.08
C ALA A 218 32.42 20.67 39.08
N TRP A 219 32.85 21.60 39.93
CA TRP A 219 34.26 21.94 40.08
C TRP A 219 34.89 21.18 41.24
N SER A 220 36.21 20.95 41.18
CA SER A 220 36.97 20.27 42.25
C SER A 220 36.87 20.97 43.61
N ASN A 221 36.65 22.29 43.61
CA ASN A 221 36.43 23.09 44.81
C ASN A 221 34.96 23.13 45.28
N GLY A 222 34.06 22.37 44.64
CA GLY A 222 32.64 22.30 44.97
C GLY A 222 31.76 23.38 44.33
N GLY A 223 32.31 24.26 43.49
CA GLY A 223 31.50 25.21 42.73
C GLY A 223 30.58 24.51 41.72
N THR A 224 29.47 25.18 41.36
CA THR A 224 28.41 24.62 40.49
C THR A 224 27.98 25.52 39.34
N THR A 225 28.64 26.66 39.16
CA THR A 225 28.36 27.64 38.11
C THR A 225 29.34 27.51 36.94
N ALA A 226 28.99 28.03 35.76
CA ALA A 226 29.88 28.04 34.60
C ALA A 226 31.19 28.81 34.82
N THR A 227 31.17 29.79 35.73
CA THR A 227 32.32 30.62 36.12
C THR A 227 32.65 30.44 37.59
N LEU A 228 33.93 30.23 37.90
CA LEU A 228 34.53 30.41 39.20
C LEU A 228 35.30 31.73 39.25
N THR A 229 35.17 32.42 40.38
CA THR A 229 35.91 33.65 40.70
C THR A 229 36.53 33.50 42.08
N GLY A 230 37.52 34.32 42.40
CA GLY A 230 38.08 34.31 43.75
C GLY A 230 39.17 33.25 43.95
N LEU A 231 39.78 32.76 42.87
CA LEU A 231 40.74 31.65 42.90
C LEU A 231 42.12 32.13 43.34
N VAL A 232 42.85 31.27 44.06
CA VAL A 232 44.25 31.50 44.47
C VAL A 232 45.20 30.65 43.61
N ALA A 233 46.51 30.88 43.73
CA ALA A 233 47.49 30.09 42.99
C ALA A 233 47.47 28.61 43.45
N GLY A 234 47.42 27.70 42.47
CA GLY A 234 47.51 26.25 42.72
C GLY A 234 46.20 25.55 43.10
N THR A 235 45.05 26.25 42.96
CA THR A 235 43.70 25.66 43.07
C THR A 235 43.12 25.24 41.73
#